data_AF-A0A9Q3K070-F1
#
_entry.id   AF-A0A9Q3K070-F1
#
_cell.length_a   1.000
_cell.length_b   1.000
_cell.length_c   1.000
_cell.angle_alpha   90.00
_cell.angle_beta   90.00
_cell.angle_gamma   90.00
#
_symmetry.space_group_name_H-M   'P 1'
#
loop_
_entity.id
_entity.type
_entity.pdbx_description
1 polymer ?
#
loop_
_entity_poly.entity_id
_entity_poly.type
_entity_poly.pdbx_seq_one_letter_code
_entity_poly.pdbx_strand_id
1 'polypeptide(L)'
;MTEERVKAYEGLKNSLANAPFLIIPDLKLPFKLYIDACGEGLGAALHQTQSITDKPVEGPICFISRQIKPIEERYGAGQMEYLCLVCALEKLHYYLDGTVFDVTTNCNAVKCLLHMKNSNRHMLRWESAIQEYRVNMTIAYKSGHIHRNADGLSRWALANTPANPAWVPQE
;
A
#
# COMPACT_ATOMS: atom_id res chain seq x y z
N MET A 1 19.38 23.49 13.81
CA MET A 1 19.52 22.08 13.40
C MET A 1 20.97 21.70 13.68
N THR A 2 21.25 20.69 14.52
CA THR A 2 22.63 20.33 14.92
C THR A 2 23.36 19.62 13.77
N GLU A 3 24.68 19.76 13.68
CA GLU A 3 25.50 19.12 12.63
C GLU A 3 25.28 17.60 12.57
N GLU A 4 25.14 16.95 13.72
CA GLU A 4 24.82 15.52 13.83
C GLU A 4 23.51 15.15 13.14
N ARG A 5 22.47 15.99 13.26
CA ARG A 5 21.16 15.75 12.63
C ARG A 5 21.23 15.93 11.12
N VAL A 6 22.01 16.90 10.65
CA VAL A 6 22.24 17.11 9.21
C VAL A 6 22.94 15.90 8.62
N LYS A 7 24.02 15.44 9.26
CA LYS A 7 24.78 14.28 8.80
C LYS A 7 23.96 12.98 8.81
N ALA A 8 23.13 12.79 9.83
CA ALA A 8 22.21 11.66 9.88
C ALA A 8 21.14 11.71 8.77
N TYR A 9 20.58 12.89 8.51
CA TYR A 9 19.60 13.10 7.43
C TYR A 9 20.22 12.85 6.04
N GLU A 10 21.40 13.38 5.78
CA GLU A 10 22.13 13.15 4.53
C GLU A 10 22.51 11.67 4.37
N GLY A 11 22.92 11.02 5.45
CA GLY A 11 23.16 9.57 5.49
C GLY A 11 21.91 8.78 5.08
N LEU A 12 20.76 9.10 5.67
CA LEU A 12 19.50 8.45 5.34
C LEU A 12 19.09 8.69 3.88
N LYS A 13 19.24 9.92 3.39
CA LYS A 13 18.97 10.27 1.99
C LYS A 13 19.85 9.46 1.04
N ASN A 14 21.14 9.34 1.35
CA ASN A 14 22.07 8.54 0.56
C ASN A 14 21.75 7.04 0.64
N SER A 15 21.37 6.52 1.80
CA SER A 15 20.94 5.12 1.95
C SER A 15 19.66 4.81 1.19
N LEU A 16 18.70 5.74 1.13
CA LEU A 16 17.47 5.60 0.32
C LEU A 16 17.78 5.68 -1.18
N ALA A 17 18.61 6.64 -1.60
CA ALA A 17 18.97 6.82 -3.00
C ALA A 17 19.80 5.67 -3.57
N ASN A 18 20.63 5.03 -2.72
CA ASN A 18 21.46 3.89 -3.08
C ASN A 18 20.93 2.57 -2.48
N ALA A 19 19.66 2.54 -2.05
CA ALA A 19 19.07 1.36 -1.42
C ALA A 19 19.13 0.20 -2.42
N PRO A 20 19.80 -0.91 -2.07
CA PRO A 20 19.98 -2.01 -2.99
C PRO A 20 18.65 -2.74 -3.18
N PHE A 21 18.13 -2.60 -4.40
CA PHE A 21 17.24 -3.49 -5.14
C PHE A 21 15.75 -3.47 -4.79
N LEU A 22 14.99 -2.85 -5.69
CA LEU A 22 13.70 -3.43 -6.06
C LEU A 22 13.96 -4.83 -6.64
N ILE A 23 13.23 -5.81 -6.15
CA ILE A 23 13.31 -7.18 -6.65
C ILE A 23 12.54 -7.26 -7.97
N ILE A 24 13.09 -7.98 -8.95
CA ILE A 24 12.38 -8.29 -10.20
C ILE A 24 11.26 -9.28 -9.87
N PRO A 25 9.99 -8.98 -10.17
CA PRO A 25 8.87 -9.84 -9.79
C PRO A 25 8.91 -11.17 -10.54
N ASP A 26 8.65 -12.27 -9.83
CA ASP A 26 8.39 -13.59 -10.39
C ASP A 26 6.89 -13.89 -10.27
N LEU A 27 6.18 -13.91 -11.40
CA LEU A 27 4.73 -14.11 -11.44
C LEU A 27 4.29 -15.51 -10.95
N LYS A 28 5.21 -16.45 -10.76
CA LYS A 28 4.92 -17.79 -10.25
C LYS A 28 4.88 -17.86 -8.73
N LEU A 29 5.41 -16.86 -8.05
CA LEU A 29 5.50 -16.81 -6.60
C LEU A 29 4.43 -15.87 -6.03
N PRO A 30 3.90 -16.15 -4.83
CA PRO A 30 2.87 -15.32 -4.23
C PRO A 30 3.42 -13.93 -3.86
N PHE A 31 2.58 -12.91 -4.01
CA PHE A 31 2.91 -11.54 -3.61
C PHE A 31 2.47 -11.25 -2.17
N LYS A 32 3.10 -10.23 -1.57
CA LYS A 32 2.70 -9.66 -0.28
C LYS A 32 2.43 -8.18 -0.46
N LEU A 33 1.20 -7.77 -0.24
CA LEU A 33 0.77 -6.38 -0.32
C LEU A 33 0.61 -5.81 1.09
N TYR A 34 1.41 -4.82 1.43
CA TYR A 34 1.26 -4.07 2.67
C TYR A 34 0.48 -2.79 2.37
N ILE A 35 -0.61 -2.55 3.07
CA ILE A 35 -1.41 -1.32 2.93
C ILE A 35 -1.46 -0.57 4.26
N ASP A 36 -1.44 0.75 4.19
CA ASP A 36 -1.66 1.62 5.33
C ASP A 36 -2.32 2.92 4.88
N ALA A 37 -3.27 3.41 5.67
CA ALA A 37 -3.99 4.64 5.40
C ALA A 37 -4.01 5.54 6.62
N CYS A 38 -3.84 6.83 6.40
CA CYS A 38 -4.01 7.84 7.42
C CYS A 38 -4.80 9.04 6.89
N GLY A 39 -5.05 10.03 7.77
CA GLY A 39 -5.78 11.25 7.41
C GLY A 39 -5.03 12.19 6.46
N GLU A 40 -3.85 11.82 5.96
CA GLU A 40 -3.08 12.62 4.98
C GLU A 40 -2.91 11.88 3.65
N GLY A 41 -2.82 10.55 3.68
CA GLY A 41 -2.49 9.76 2.51
C GLY A 41 -2.75 8.28 2.65
N LEU A 42 -2.67 7.62 1.50
CA LEU A 42 -2.76 6.19 1.33
C LEU A 42 -1.38 5.69 0.89
N GLY A 43 -0.91 4.62 1.52
CA GLY A 43 0.38 4.01 1.25
C GLY A 43 0.23 2.51 1.00
N ALA A 44 0.92 2.01 -0.02
CA ALA A 44 1.03 0.58 -0.23
C ALA A 44 2.44 0.18 -0.67
N ALA A 45 2.88 -1.01 -0.26
CA ALA A 45 4.15 -1.60 -0.66
C ALA A 45 3.91 -3.03 -1.14
N LEU A 46 4.24 -3.30 -2.40
CA LEU A 46 4.21 -4.63 -2.98
C LEU A 46 5.56 -5.29 -2.76
N HIS A 47 5.56 -6.44 -2.11
CA HIS A 47 6.73 -7.22 -1.77
C HIS A 47 6.60 -8.64 -2.32
N GLN A 48 7.73 -9.33 -2.43
CA GLN A 48 7.76 -10.75 -2.73
C GLN A 48 8.91 -11.41 -1.99
N THR A 49 8.71 -12.67 -1.61
CA THR A 49 9.78 -13.49 -1.04
C THR A 49 10.38 -14.37 -2.14
N GLN A 50 11.67 -14.19 -2.42
CA GLN A 50 12.40 -14.95 -3.44
C GLN A 50 13.66 -15.58 -2.83
N SER A 51 14.15 -16.66 -3.44
CA SER A 51 15.44 -17.21 -3.07
C SER A 51 16.55 -16.42 -3.75
N ILE A 52 17.27 -15.61 -2.98
CA ILE A 52 18.45 -14.87 -3.43
C ILE A 52 19.64 -15.48 -2.71
N THR A 53 20.64 -15.97 -3.43
CA THR A 53 21.82 -16.65 -2.85
C THR A 53 21.45 -17.80 -1.91
N ASP A 54 20.51 -18.66 -2.34
CA ASP A 54 19.99 -19.81 -1.59
C ASP A 54 19.32 -19.48 -0.24
N LYS A 55 18.93 -18.22 -0.04
CA LYS A 55 18.21 -17.77 1.16
C LYS A 55 16.92 -17.07 0.77
N PRO A 56 15.81 -17.34 1.48
CA PRO A 56 14.57 -16.60 1.27
C PRO A 56 14.77 -15.15 1.75
N VAL A 57 14.67 -14.21 0.81
CA VAL A 57 14.73 -12.77 1.06
C VAL A 57 13.38 -12.19 0.65
N GLU A 58 12.72 -11.51 1.57
CA GLU A 58 11.59 -10.64 1.24
C GLU A 58 12.13 -9.28 0.86
N GLY A 59 11.72 -8.79 -0.32
CA GLY A 59 12.07 -7.44 -0.73
C GLY A 59 10.96 -6.75 -1.51
N PRO A 60 11.05 -5.42 -1.62
CA PRO A 60 10.06 -4.61 -2.29
C PRO A 60 10.17 -4.75 -3.80
N ILE A 61 9.04 -4.75 -4.49
CA ILE A 61 8.92 -4.66 -5.95
C ILE A 61 8.48 -3.25 -6.34
N CYS A 62 7.51 -2.70 -5.62
CA CYS A 62 6.91 -1.42 -5.94
C CYS A 62 6.35 -0.76 -4.68
N PHE A 63 6.37 0.58 -4.67
CA PHE A 63 5.76 1.40 -3.64
C PHE A 63 4.73 2.33 -4.27
N ILE A 64 3.62 2.52 -3.59
CA ILE A 64 2.52 3.40 -4.00
C ILE A 64 2.27 4.37 -2.85
N SER A 65 2.18 5.65 -3.17
CA SER A 65 1.67 6.67 -2.27
C SER A 65 0.68 7.55 -3.03
N ARG A 66 -0.41 7.93 -2.38
CA ARG A 66 -1.42 8.84 -2.93
C ARG A 66 -1.95 9.74 -1.81
N GLN A 67 -2.04 11.04 -2.06
CA GLN A 67 -2.72 11.95 -1.14
C GLN A 67 -4.24 11.70 -1.15
N ILE A 68 -4.87 11.79 0.01
CA ILE A 68 -6.33 11.72 0.08
C ILE A 68 -6.98 12.95 -0.57
N LYS A 69 -8.17 12.76 -1.12
CA LYS A 69 -9.00 13.84 -1.67
C LYS A 69 -9.82 14.49 -0.54
N PRO A 70 -10.26 15.75 -0.69
CA PRO A 70 -11.10 16.42 0.33
C PRO A 70 -12.40 15.68 0.67
N ILE A 71 -12.94 14.89 -0.26
CA ILE A 71 -14.13 14.06 0.00
C ILE A 71 -13.79 12.82 0.85
N GLU A 72 -12.57 12.31 0.73
CA GLU A 72 -12.06 11.12 1.41
C GLU A 72 -11.65 11.43 2.87
N GLU A 73 -11.34 12.70 3.19
CA GLU A 73 -11.08 13.17 4.57
C GLU A 73 -12.23 12.87 5.54
N ARG A 74 -13.45 12.72 5.03
CA ARG A 74 -14.64 12.42 5.84
C ARG A 74 -14.79 10.94 6.19
N TYR A 75 -13.95 10.08 5.62
CA TYR A 75 -14.04 8.64 5.82
C TYR A 75 -13.46 8.23 7.17
N GLY A 76 -14.10 7.25 7.81
CA GLY A 76 -13.57 6.65 9.03
C GLY A 76 -12.29 5.85 8.73
N ALA A 77 -11.48 5.58 9.76
CA ALA A 77 -10.20 4.86 9.60
C ALA A 77 -10.33 3.54 8.83
N GLY A 78 -11.35 2.73 9.12
CA GLY A 78 -11.60 1.48 8.39
C GLY A 78 -11.97 1.69 6.91
N GLN A 79 -12.69 2.76 6.59
CA GLN A 79 -13.03 3.12 5.20
C GLN A 79 -11.80 3.64 4.45
N MET A 80 -10.91 4.39 5.12
CA MET A 80 -9.65 4.85 4.52
C MET A 80 -8.73 3.68 4.20
N GLU A 81 -8.58 2.72 5.11
CA GLU A 81 -7.82 1.48 4.87
C GLU A 81 -8.43 0.65 3.73
N TYR A 82 -9.75 0.56 3.69
CA TYR A 82 -10.45 -0.13 2.60
C TYR A 82 -10.27 0.57 1.25
N LEU A 83 -10.31 1.91 1.22
CA LEU A 83 -9.98 2.71 0.04
C LEU A 83 -8.51 2.52 -0.38
N CYS A 84 -7.59 2.41 0.57
CA CYS A 84 -6.19 2.12 0.29
C CYS A 84 -6.04 0.77 -0.42
N LEU A 85 -6.76 -0.26 0.03
CA LEU A 85 -6.81 -1.55 -0.64
C LEU A 85 -7.27 -1.40 -2.10
N VAL A 86 -8.41 -0.74 -2.33
CA VAL A 86 -8.95 -0.52 -3.69
C VAL A 86 -7.92 0.17 -4.58
N CYS A 87 -7.34 1.27 -4.09
CA CYS A 87 -6.36 2.05 -4.85
C CYS A 87 -5.09 1.23 -5.17
N ALA A 88 -4.63 0.39 -4.23
CA ALA A 88 -3.50 -0.48 -4.44
C ALA A 88 -3.80 -1.57 -5.48
N LEU A 89 -4.97 -2.21 -5.42
CA LEU A 89 -5.39 -3.24 -6.38
C LEU A 89 -5.52 -2.67 -7.80
N GLU A 90 -6.15 -1.50 -7.95
CA GLU A 90 -6.28 -0.84 -9.26
C GLU A 90 -4.92 -0.54 -9.88
N LYS A 91 -3.97 0.00 -9.09
CA LYS A 91 -2.63 0.34 -9.59
C LYS A 91 -1.75 -0.88 -9.84
N LEU A 92 -1.95 -1.96 -9.09
CA LEU A 92 -1.14 -3.18 -9.17
C LEU A 92 -1.85 -4.29 -9.95
N HIS A 93 -2.92 -3.99 -10.69
CA HIS A 93 -3.70 -4.95 -11.46
C HIS A 93 -2.79 -5.87 -12.31
N TYR A 94 -1.83 -5.29 -13.03
CA TYR A 94 -0.88 -6.04 -13.86
C TYR A 94 0.00 -7.05 -13.12
N TYR A 95 0.17 -6.92 -11.80
CA TYR A 95 0.90 -7.86 -10.97
C TYR A 95 0.00 -8.86 -10.25
N LEU A 96 -1.17 -8.39 -9.79
CA LEU A 96 -2.03 -9.13 -8.88
C LEU A 96 -3.09 -9.96 -9.60
N ASP A 97 -3.46 -9.58 -10.82
CA ASP A 97 -4.42 -10.34 -11.61
C ASP A 97 -3.90 -11.77 -11.87
N GLY A 98 -4.78 -12.75 -11.64
CA GLY A 98 -4.47 -14.17 -11.78
C GLY A 98 -3.44 -14.76 -10.79
N THR A 99 -2.89 -13.97 -9.85
CA THR A 99 -1.88 -14.44 -8.89
C THR A 99 -2.43 -14.55 -7.47
N VAL A 100 -1.77 -15.36 -6.64
CA VAL A 100 -2.10 -15.49 -5.21
C VAL A 100 -1.30 -14.46 -4.42
N PHE A 101 -1.97 -13.74 -3.53
CA PHE A 101 -1.29 -12.74 -2.72
C PHE A 101 -1.94 -12.53 -1.34
N ASP A 102 -1.09 -12.10 -0.41
CA ASP A 102 -1.48 -11.78 0.95
C ASP A 102 -1.49 -10.27 1.16
N VAL A 103 -2.61 -9.73 1.64
CA VAL A 103 -2.74 -8.33 2.03
C VAL A 103 -2.56 -8.22 3.54
N THR A 104 -1.62 -7.38 3.97
CA THR A 104 -1.39 -7.04 5.37
C THR A 104 -1.84 -5.62 5.65
N THR A 105 -2.71 -5.46 6.65
CA THR A 105 -3.20 -4.16 7.16
C THR A 105 -3.11 -4.09 8.68
N ASN A 106 -3.04 -2.89 9.23
CA ASN A 106 -3.15 -2.62 10.66
C ASN A 106 -4.60 -2.44 11.14
N CYS A 107 -5.59 -2.68 10.28
CA CYS A 107 -6.99 -2.45 10.59
C CYS A 107 -7.85 -3.70 10.37
N ASN A 108 -8.36 -4.27 11.46
CA ASN A 108 -9.30 -5.40 11.39
C ASN A 108 -10.61 -5.07 10.68
N ALA A 109 -10.99 -3.78 10.60
CA ALA A 109 -12.22 -3.38 9.94
C ALA A 109 -12.25 -3.76 8.46
N VAL A 110 -11.10 -3.82 7.77
CA VAL A 110 -11.02 -4.21 6.35
C VAL A 110 -11.61 -5.61 6.14
N LYS A 111 -11.33 -6.55 7.04
CA LYS A 111 -11.90 -7.90 6.99
C LYS A 111 -13.43 -7.85 7.12
N CYS A 112 -13.93 -7.09 8.09
CA CYS A 112 -15.38 -6.95 8.28
C CYS A 112 -16.06 -6.32 7.06
N LEU A 113 -15.49 -5.23 6.53
CA LEU A 113 -16.04 -4.47 5.41
C LEU A 113 -16.18 -5.31 4.13
N LEU A 114 -15.33 -6.32 3.93
CA LEU A 114 -15.44 -7.25 2.80
C LEU A 114 -16.61 -8.23 2.89
N HIS A 115 -17.07 -8.54 4.10
CA HIS A 115 -18.17 -9.48 4.31
C HIS A 115 -19.51 -8.77 4.58
N MET A 116 -19.47 -7.46 4.84
CA MET A 116 -20.67 -6.67 5.10
C MET A 116 -21.43 -6.34 3.82
N LYS A 117 -22.75 -6.49 3.85
CA LYS A 117 -23.63 -5.95 2.80
C LYS A 117 -23.72 -4.44 2.98
N ASN A 118 -23.10 -3.69 2.07
CA ASN A 118 -23.10 -2.23 2.12
C ASN A 118 -24.23 -1.66 1.26
N SER A 119 -25.02 -0.74 1.82
CA SER A 119 -26.05 0.00 1.06
C SER A 119 -25.49 1.29 0.42
N ASN A 120 -24.26 1.67 0.76
CA ASN A 120 -23.66 2.90 0.28
C ASN A 120 -23.06 2.74 -1.12
N ARG A 121 -23.42 3.64 -2.05
CA ARG A 121 -23.03 3.56 -3.47
C ARG A 121 -21.52 3.52 -3.71
N HIS A 122 -20.73 4.29 -2.95
CA HIS A 122 -19.27 4.26 -3.16
C HIS A 122 -18.65 2.95 -2.67
N MET A 123 -19.13 2.41 -1.54
CA MET A 123 -18.68 1.12 -1.03
C MET A 123 -19.03 -0.03 -1.96
N LEU A 124 -20.21 0.01 -2.60
CA LEU A 124 -20.59 -0.98 -3.62
C LEU A 124 -19.63 -0.96 -4.81
N ARG A 125 -19.20 0.22 -5.28
CA ARG A 125 -18.20 0.34 -6.36
C ARG A 125 -16.86 -0.27 -5.95
N TRP A 126 -16.41 0.02 -4.74
CA TRP A 126 -15.17 -0.54 -4.19
C TRP A 126 -15.26 -2.06 -4.02
N GLU A 127 -16.39 -2.56 -3.55
CA GLU A 127 -16.63 -3.99 -3.42
C GLU A 127 -16.55 -4.67 -4.78
N SER A 128 -17.20 -4.11 -5.82
CA SER A 128 -17.12 -4.63 -7.19
C SER A 128 -15.67 -4.69 -7.71
N ALA A 129 -14.85 -3.68 -7.44
CA ALA A 129 -13.45 -3.66 -7.83
C ALA A 129 -12.62 -4.76 -7.13
N ILE A 130 -12.97 -5.12 -5.89
CA ILE A 130 -12.26 -6.14 -5.12
C ILE A 130 -12.72 -7.56 -5.49
N GLN A 131 -13.94 -7.76 -6.02
CA GLN A 131 -14.50 -9.08 -6.29
C GLN A 131 -13.60 -9.95 -7.18
N GLU A 132 -12.94 -9.35 -8.17
CA GLU A 132 -12.03 -10.04 -9.09
C GLU A 132 -10.87 -10.76 -8.36
N TYR A 133 -10.35 -10.15 -7.29
CA TYR A 133 -9.21 -10.67 -6.55
C TYR A 133 -9.61 -11.59 -5.38
N ARG A 134 -10.89 -11.64 -5.04
CA ARG A 134 -11.38 -12.20 -3.77
C ARG A 134 -11.02 -13.67 -3.56
N VAL A 135 -10.89 -14.44 -4.65
CA VAL A 135 -10.53 -15.86 -4.59
C VAL A 135 -9.05 -16.08 -4.28
N ASN A 136 -8.19 -15.19 -4.78
CA ASN A 136 -6.73 -15.35 -4.69
C ASN A 136 -6.09 -14.46 -3.61
N MET A 137 -6.89 -13.60 -2.96
CA MET A 137 -6.46 -12.64 -1.96
C MET A 137 -6.78 -13.14 -0.55
N THR A 138 -5.76 -13.20 0.31
CA THR A 138 -5.94 -13.45 1.76
C THR A 138 -5.58 -12.21 2.56
N ILE A 139 -6.40 -11.82 3.54
CA ILE A 139 -6.12 -10.65 4.39
C ILE A 139 -5.63 -11.07 5.77
N ALA A 140 -4.47 -10.55 6.14
CA ALA A 140 -3.85 -10.69 7.45
C ALA A 140 -3.84 -9.36 8.18
N TYR A 141 -4.08 -9.42 9.49
CA TYR A 141 -3.90 -8.27 10.37
C TYR A 141 -2.50 -8.34 10.99
N LYS A 142 -1.79 -7.22 11.00
CA LYS A 142 -0.56 -7.03 11.80
C LYS A 142 -0.64 -5.74 12.58
N SER A 143 -0.18 -5.77 13.84
CA SER A 143 -0.11 -4.56 14.66
C SER A 143 0.76 -3.48 14.00
N GLY A 144 0.32 -2.22 14.06
CA GLY A 144 0.99 -1.07 13.46
C GLY A 144 2.45 -0.90 13.89
N HIS A 145 2.82 -1.32 15.10
CA HIS A 145 4.21 -1.25 15.57
C HIS A 145 5.18 -2.11 14.72
N ILE A 146 4.67 -3.20 14.16
CA ILE A 146 5.40 -4.16 13.32
C ILE A 146 5.22 -3.81 11.83
N HIS A 147 4.07 -3.23 11.48
CA HIS A 147 3.69 -2.88 10.11
C HIS A 147 4.25 -1.51 9.67
N ARG A 148 5.54 -1.45 9.35
CA ARG A 148 6.22 -0.19 8.95
C ARG A 148 6.42 -0.02 7.45
N ASN A 149 6.12 -1.04 6.66
CA ASN A 149 6.46 -1.09 5.23
C ASN A 149 5.70 -0.02 4.41
N ALA A 150 4.47 0.32 4.81
CA ALA A 150 3.63 1.31 4.13
C ALA A 150 3.41 2.60 4.94
N ASP A 151 3.80 2.62 6.22
CA ASP A 151 3.52 3.72 7.16
C ASP A 151 4.14 5.07 6.73
N GLY A 152 5.39 5.04 6.23
CA GLY A 152 6.02 6.25 5.70
C GLY A 152 5.31 6.81 4.46
N LEU A 153 4.71 5.93 3.64
CA LEU A 153 4.07 6.30 2.38
C LEU A 153 2.69 6.92 2.58
N SER A 154 1.98 6.50 3.63
CA SER A 154 0.67 7.06 3.98
C SER A 154 0.82 8.42 4.68
N ARG A 155 1.77 8.55 5.63
CA ARG A 155 1.96 9.73 6.48
C ARG A 155 2.69 10.91 5.81
N TRP A 156 3.38 10.67 4.70
CA TRP A 156 4.14 11.71 3.99
C TRP A 156 3.77 11.73 2.51
N ALA A 157 2.47 11.72 2.21
CA ALA A 157 1.98 11.75 0.85
C ALA A 157 2.34 13.08 0.15
N LEU A 158 2.86 12.97 -1.07
CA LEU A 158 3.15 14.13 -1.90
C LEU A 158 1.85 14.82 -2.33
N ALA A 159 1.89 16.16 -2.40
CA ALA A 159 0.76 16.95 -2.87
C ALA A 159 0.25 16.45 -4.24
N ASN A 160 -1.06 16.38 -4.42
CA ASN A 160 -1.71 15.94 -5.65
C ASN A 160 -1.62 17.01 -6.75
N THR A 161 -0.40 17.24 -7.24
CA THR A 161 -0.07 18.19 -8.33
C THR A 161 0.36 17.42 -9.58
N PRO A 162 0.32 18.02 -10.79
CA PRO A 162 0.77 17.34 -12.01
C PRO A 162 2.23 16.85 -11.99
N ALA A 163 3.06 17.38 -11.08
CA ALA A 163 4.43 16.93 -10.88
C ALA A 163 4.52 15.62 -10.07
N ASN A 164 3.45 15.19 -9.41
CA ASN A 164 3.39 13.95 -8.66
C ASN A 164 3.13 12.78 -9.64
N PRO A 165 4.00 11.75 -9.70
CA PRO A 165 3.77 10.58 -10.55
C PRO A 165 2.50 9.79 -10.19
N ALA A 166 1.96 9.99 -8.98
CA ALA A 166 0.70 9.43 -8.53
C ALA A 166 -0.48 10.42 -8.65
N TRP A 167 -0.35 11.47 -9.46
CA TRP A 167 -1.38 12.48 -9.67
C TRP A 167 -2.71 11.87 -10.13
N VAL A 168 -3.79 12.29 -9.49
CA VAL A 168 -5.16 11.97 -9.89
C VAL A 168 -5.89 13.28 -10.17
N PRO A 169 -6.42 13.50 -11.38
CA PRO A 169 -7.23 14.67 -11.67
C PRO A 169 -8.37 14.82 -10.65
N GLN A 170 -8.60 16.05 -10.20
CA GLN A 170 -9.80 16.39 -9.44
C GLN A 170 -10.90 16.63 -10.47
N GLU A 171 -11.88 15.71 -10.53
CA GLU A 171 -13.13 15.89 -11.29
C GLU A 171 -14.02 16.95 -10.63
#